data_AF-N8Y790-F1
#
_entry.id   AF-N8Y790-F1
#
_cell.length_a   1.000
_cell.length_b   1.000
_cell.length_c   1.000
_cell.angle_alpha   90.00
_cell.angle_beta   90.00
_cell.angle_gamma   90.00
#
_symmetry.space_group_name_H-M   'P 1'
#
loop_
_entity.id
_entity.type
_entity.pdbx_description
1 polymer ?
#
loop_
_entity_poly.entity_id
_entity_poly.type
_entity_poly.pdbx_seq_one_letter_code
_entity_poly.pdbx_strand_id
1 'polypeptide(L)'
;MREFPKMLYVGSTQSHKHQVAQNEDHEAELRELGFVDFADLESEQGQISGGAVGSASSEDFKNAFVPIEQFDAVSEELVQKELQLNVAQTERDDFKAENDDLKAHLSKALEENQQLNEQLSKMLDAEKYPKQGAGIDVDHNSMTSEQLRTILDAKGIKYLARDNKDTLLALLTQPVKTEE
;
A
#
# COMPACT_ATOMS: atom_id res chain seq x y z
N MET A 1 -23.69 32.58 7.19
CA MET A 1 -24.54 31.61 6.47
C MET A 1 -23.76 30.30 6.43
N ARG A 2 -24.41 29.13 6.50
CA ARG A 2 -23.71 27.86 6.25
C ARG A 2 -23.67 27.69 4.73
N GLU A 3 -22.48 27.68 4.15
CA GLU A 3 -22.28 27.51 2.70
C GLU A 3 -22.43 26.04 2.26
N PHE A 4 -22.19 25.11 3.20
CA PHE A 4 -22.33 23.67 2.99
C PHE A 4 -23.29 23.06 4.02
N PRO A 5 -24.00 21.97 3.67
CA PRO A 5 -23.95 21.26 2.38
C PRO A 5 -24.70 22.00 1.25
N LYS A 6 -24.20 21.89 0.01
CA LYS A 6 -24.79 22.49 -1.20
C LYS A 6 -25.26 21.41 -2.17
N MET A 7 -26.46 21.57 -2.74
CA MET A 7 -27.03 20.60 -3.68
C MET A 7 -26.85 21.10 -5.11
N LEU A 8 -26.15 20.31 -5.93
CA LEU A 8 -25.91 20.59 -7.34
C LEU A 8 -26.62 19.56 -8.22
N TYR A 9 -26.84 19.91 -9.48
CA TYR A 9 -27.72 19.20 -10.40
C TYR A 9 -27.08 19.05 -11.78
N VAL A 10 -27.37 17.96 -12.47
CA VAL A 10 -27.00 17.75 -13.87
C VAL A 10 -28.20 17.25 -14.66
N GLY A 11 -28.39 17.76 -15.88
CA GLY A 11 -29.53 17.45 -16.75
C GLY A 11 -30.35 18.69 -17.11
N SER A 12 -31.65 18.53 -17.27
CA SER A 12 -32.60 19.62 -17.54
C SER A 12 -33.51 19.88 -16.35
N THR A 13 -34.24 21.00 -16.38
CA THR A 13 -35.23 21.31 -15.34
C THR A 13 -36.32 20.23 -15.18
N GLN A 14 -36.57 19.40 -16.21
CA GLN A 14 -37.55 18.30 -16.16
C GLN A 14 -36.94 16.95 -15.75
N SER A 15 -35.71 16.67 -16.18
CA SER A 15 -35.00 15.42 -15.86
C SER A 15 -33.59 15.74 -15.39
N HIS A 16 -33.40 15.70 -14.07
CA HIS A 16 -32.11 15.98 -13.44
C HIS A 16 -31.73 14.90 -12.44
N LYS A 17 -30.42 14.72 -12.26
CA LYS A 17 -29.83 14.04 -11.11
C LYS A 17 -29.22 15.08 -10.18
N HIS A 18 -29.19 14.80 -8.88
CA HIS A 18 -28.64 15.71 -7.88
C HIS A 18 -27.54 15.03 -7.06
N GLN A 19 -26.58 15.83 -6.59
CA GLN A 19 -25.54 15.40 -5.67
C GLN A 19 -25.27 16.50 -4.65
N VAL A 20 -24.88 16.11 -3.43
CA VAL A 20 -24.68 17.05 -2.32
C VAL A 20 -23.18 17.23 -2.05
N ALA A 21 -22.68 18.44 -2.30
CA ALA A 21 -21.35 18.87 -1.91
C ALA A 21 -21.28 19.08 -0.40
N GLN A 22 -20.29 18.47 0.25
CA GLN A 22 -20.10 18.51 1.70
C GLN A 22 -19.10 19.58 2.13
N ASN A 23 -18.23 20.00 1.20
CA ASN A 23 -17.19 21.01 1.37
C ASN A 23 -16.87 21.62 -0.01
N GLU A 24 -15.99 22.63 -0.01
CA GLU A 24 -15.60 23.39 -1.20
C GLU A 24 -14.89 22.53 -2.25
N ASP A 25 -13.97 21.65 -1.82
CA ASP A 25 -13.26 20.74 -2.73
C ASP A 25 -14.23 19.82 -3.48
N HIS A 26 -15.22 19.24 -2.78
CA HIS A 26 -16.24 18.39 -3.41
C HIS A 26 -17.19 19.18 -4.32
N GLU A 27 -17.48 20.46 -4.02
CA GLU A 27 -18.21 21.33 -4.97
C GLU A 27 -17.41 21.53 -6.27
N ALA A 28 -16.10 21.80 -6.17
CA ALA A 28 -15.25 22.03 -7.33
C ALA A 28 -15.19 20.79 -8.24
N GLU A 29 -15.04 19.60 -7.67
CA GLU A 29 -15.09 18.33 -8.40
C GLU A 29 -16.43 18.13 -9.12
N LEU A 30 -17.55 18.42 -8.44
CA LEU A 30 -18.88 18.28 -9.03
C LEU A 30 -19.11 19.28 -10.17
N ARG A 31 -18.59 20.51 -10.06
CA ARG A 31 -18.67 21.54 -11.11
C ARG A 31 -17.84 21.13 -12.33
N GLU A 32 -16.67 20.51 -12.14
CA GLU A 32 -15.86 19.96 -13.24
C GLU A 32 -16.58 18.80 -13.95
N LEU A 33 -17.35 18.00 -13.21
CA LEU A 33 -18.23 16.96 -13.74
C LEU A 33 -19.52 17.50 -14.39
N GLY A 34 -19.71 18.82 -14.43
CA GLY A 34 -20.85 19.49 -15.09
C GLY A 34 -22.10 19.64 -14.22
N PHE A 35 -22.01 19.43 -12.90
CA PHE A 35 -23.11 19.76 -12.00
C PHE A 35 -23.18 21.27 -11.77
N VAL A 36 -24.38 21.83 -11.82
CA VAL A 36 -24.67 23.27 -11.66
C VAL A 36 -25.73 23.52 -10.60
N ASP A 37 -25.99 24.78 -10.24
CA ASP A 37 -27.11 25.09 -9.36
C ASP A 37 -28.44 24.84 -10.10
N PHE A 38 -29.52 24.53 -9.37
CA PHE A 38 -30.82 24.26 -10.01
C PHE A 38 -31.30 25.40 -10.92
N ALA A 39 -30.96 26.65 -10.55
CA ALA A 39 -31.31 27.85 -11.32
C ALA A 39 -30.57 27.94 -12.67
N ASP A 40 -29.43 27.26 -12.79
CA ASP A 40 -28.59 27.26 -13.98
C ASP A 40 -28.89 26.07 -14.91
N LEU A 41 -29.80 25.17 -14.53
CA LEU A 41 -30.22 24.07 -15.39
C LEU A 41 -30.90 24.61 -16.64
N GLU A 42 -30.58 24.03 -17.80
CA GLU A 42 -31.25 24.39 -19.04
C GLU A 42 -32.74 24.03 -18.96
N SER A 43 -33.58 25.03 -19.18
CA SER A 43 -35.01 24.84 -19.32
C SER A 43 -35.35 24.51 -20.77
N GLU A 44 -35.95 23.35 -21.01
CA GLU A 44 -36.41 22.94 -22.35
C GLU A 44 -37.56 23.81 -22.90
N GLN A 45 -38.03 24.79 -22.12
CA GLN A 45 -39.16 25.66 -22.47
C GLN A 45 -38.78 26.87 -23.34
N GLY A 46 -37.50 26.97 -23.79
CA GLY A 46 -36.98 28.13 -24.52
C GLY A 46 -37.02 28.08 -26.06
N GLN A 47 -37.36 26.97 -26.70
CA GLN A 47 -37.23 26.82 -28.17
C GLN A 47 -38.52 27.03 -28.98
N ILE A 48 -39.47 27.81 -28.47
CA ILE A 48 -40.62 28.28 -29.27
C ILE A 48 -40.81 29.80 -29.12
N SER A 49 -39.75 30.57 -29.37
CA SER A 49 -39.91 31.98 -29.74
C SER A 49 -39.93 32.07 -31.27
N GLY A 50 -41.03 32.59 -31.81
CA GLY A 50 -41.32 32.66 -33.24
C GLY A 50 -40.39 33.58 -34.03
N GLY A 51 -39.14 33.16 -34.20
CA GLY A 51 -38.23 33.66 -35.23
C GLY A 51 -38.53 32.94 -36.55
N ALA A 52 -38.54 33.71 -37.63
CA ALA A 52 -38.83 33.27 -38.99
C ALA A 52 -38.31 31.86 -39.30
N VAL A 53 -39.15 31.04 -39.96
CA VAL A 53 -38.73 29.82 -40.65
C VAL A 53 -37.75 30.27 -41.75
N GLY A 54 -36.48 30.42 -41.37
CA GLY A 54 -35.39 30.56 -42.30
C GLY A 54 -35.43 29.32 -43.16
N SER A 55 -35.59 29.52 -44.46
CA SER A 55 -35.51 28.44 -45.44
C SER A 55 -34.08 27.90 -45.38
N ALA A 56 -33.85 26.91 -44.50
CA ALA A 56 -32.57 26.22 -44.45
C ALA A 56 -32.32 25.63 -45.83
N SER A 57 -31.18 25.95 -46.42
CA SER A 57 -30.84 25.44 -47.74
C SER A 57 -30.72 23.92 -47.64
N SER A 58 -31.01 23.19 -48.73
CA SER A 58 -30.72 21.77 -48.81
C SER A 58 -29.24 21.44 -48.52
N GLU A 59 -28.33 22.41 -48.66
CA GLU A 59 -26.93 22.27 -48.28
C GLU A 59 -26.71 22.24 -46.75
N ASP A 60 -27.51 22.95 -45.96
CA ASP A 60 -27.39 22.96 -44.50
C ASP A 60 -27.75 21.60 -43.90
N PHE A 61 -28.75 20.92 -44.48
CA PHE A 61 -29.18 19.59 -44.03
C PHE A 61 -28.17 18.48 -44.34
N LYS A 62 -27.31 18.63 -45.36
CA LYS A 62 -26.30 17.62 -45.71
C LYS A 62 -25.15 17.56 -44.71
N ASN A 63 -24.85 18.67 -44.06
CA ASN A 63 -23.81 18.76 -43.03
C ASN A 63 -24.36 18.62 -41.61
N ALA A 64 -25.68 18.66 -41.44
CA ALA A 64 -26.34 18.51 -40.14
C ALA A 64 -26.39 17.04 -39.66
N PHE A 65 -26.31 16.08 -40.58
CA PHE A 65 -26.39 14.65 -40.26
C PHE A 65 -25.02 13.99 -40.35
N VAL A 66 -24.69 13.24 -39.30
CA VAL A 66 -23.51 12.39 -39.24
C VAL A 66 -23.74 11.19 -40.17
N PRO A 67 -22.79 10.84 -41.06
CA PRO A 67 -22.88 9.63 -41.87
C PRO A 67 -23.07 8.38 -41.01
N ILE A 68 -23.84 7.40 -41.52
CA ILE A 68 -24.16 6.16 -40.81
C ILE A 68 -22.88 5.40 -40.45
N GLU A 69 -21.88 5.42 -41.32
CA GLU A 69 -20.59 4.76 -41.13
C GLU A 69 -19.83 5.33 -39.93
N GLN A 70 -19.97 6.62 -39.64
CA GLN A 70 -19.37 7.23 -38.45
C GLN A 70 -20.16 6.86 -37.18
N PHE A 71 -21.48 6.74 -37.28
CA PHE A 71 -22.32 6.29 -36.18
C PHE A 71 -22.05 4.81 -35.83
N ASP A 72 -21.91 3.95 -36.84
CA ASP A 72 -21.56 2.54 -36.68
C ASP A 72 -20.17 2.41 -36.05
N ALA A 73 -19.19 3.18 -36.51
CA ALA A 73 -17.84 3.19 -35.94
C ALA A 73 -17.83 3.58 -34.46
N VAL A 74 -18.58 4.61 -34.07
CA VAL A 74 -18.70 5.03 -32.65
C VAL A 74 -19.43 3.97 -31.83
N SER A 75 -20.44 3.32 -32.41
CA SER A 75 -21.19 2.24 -31.75
C SER A 75 -20.31 1.02 -31.49
N GLU A 76 -19.51 0.61 -32.48
CA GLU A 76 -18.53 -0.48 -32.31
C GLU A 76 -17.46 -0.12 -31.28
N GLU A 77 -16.92 1.10 -31.31
CA GLU A 77 -15.94 1.57 -30.34
C GLU A 77 -16.53 1.59 -28.92
N LEU A 78 -17.78 2.04 -28.76
CA LEU A 78 -18.48 2.05 -27.47
C LEU A 78 -18.61 0.63 -26.90
N VAL A 79 -19.03 -0.34 -27.72
CA VAL A 79 -19.12 -1.75 -27.32
C VAL A 79 -17.74 -2.29 -26.91
N GLN A 80 -16.69 -1.96 -27.67
CA GLN A 80 -15.34 -2.40 -27.35
C GLN A 80 -14.82 -1.79 -26.03
N LYS A 81 -15.09 -0.50 -25.79
CA LYS A 81 -14.70 0.19 -24.55
C LYS A 81 -15.48 -0.35 -23.35
N GLU A 82 -16.76 -0.64 -23.52
CA GLU A 82 -17.57 -1.24 -22.46
C GLU A 82 -17.07 -2.65 -22.10
N LEU A 83 -16.67 -3.45 -23.09
CA LEU A 83 -16.03 -4.74 -22.84
C LEU A 83 -14.70 -4.58 -22.08
N GLN A 84 -13.82 -3.68 -22.52
CA GLN A 84 -12.55 -3.41 -21.82
C GLN A 84 -12.78 -2.94 -20.39
N LEU A 85 -13.79 -2.09 -20.16
CA LEU A 85 -14.14 -1.60 -18.83
C LEU A 85 -14.60 -2.74 -17.92
N ASN A 86 -15.43 -3.65 -18.41
CA ASN A 86 -15.89 -4.82 -17.65
C ASN A 86 -14.73 -5.76 -17.27
N VAL A 87 -13.80 -6.00 -18.21
CA VAL A 87 -12.59 -6.80 -17.92
C VAL A 87 -11.74 -6.12 -16.84
N ALA A 88 -11.45 -4.83 -17.00
CA ALA A 88 -10.65 -4.08 -16.03
C ALA A 88 -11.31 -4.01 -14.64
N GLN A 89 -12.65 -3.91 -14.58
CA GLN A 89 -13.39 -3.95 -13.31
C GLN A 89 -13.26 -5.32 -12.62
N THR A 90 -13.36 -6.40 -13.40
CA THR A 90 -13.21 -7.77 -12.88
C THR A 90 -11.80 -7.97 -12.32
N GLU A 91 -10.76 -7.62 -13.08
CA GLU A 91 -9.36 -7.74 -12.63
C GLU A 91 -9.09 -6.90 -11.39
N ARG A 92 -9.62 -5.67 -11.32
CA ARG A 92 -9.49 -4.81 -10.13
C ARG A 92 -10.11 -5.46 -8.89
N ASP A 93 -11.27 -6.09 -9.03
CA ASP A 93 -11.96 -6.72 -7.90
C ASP A 93 -11.20 -7.97 -7.43
N ASP A 94 -10.63 -8.75 -8.35
CA ASP A 94 -9.75 -9.88 -8.04
C ASP A 94 -8.47 -9.42 -7.31
N PHE A 95 -7.79 -8.39 -7.82
CA PHE A 95 -6.60 -7.83 -7.16
C PHE A 95 -6.90 -7.23 -5.79
N LYS A 96 -8.11 -6.70 -5.59
CA LYS A 96 -8.52 -6.20 -4.28
C LYS A 96 -8.68 -7.36 -3.29
N ALA A 97 -9.32 -8.45 -3.71
CA ALA A 97 -9.46 -9.65 -2.88
C ALA A 97 -8.10 -10.23 -2.50
N GLU A 98 -7.19 -10.39 -3.47
CA GLU A 98 -5.83 -10.88 -3.21
C GLU A 98 -5.05 -9.96 -2.26
N ASN A 99 -5.16 -8.64 -2.42
CA ASN A 99 -4.52 -7.69 -1.51
C ASN A 99 -5.05 -7.79 -0.08
N ASP A 100 -6.35 -8.02 0.09
CA ASP A 100 -6.95 -8.15 1.41
C ASP A 100 -6.49 -9.47 2.08
N ASP A 101 -6.39 -10.56 1.31
CA ASP A 101 -5.82 -11.83 1.78
C ASP A 101 -4.33 -11.69 2.17
N LEU A 102 -3.52 -11.02 1.33
CA LEU A 102 -2.11 -10.77 1.61
C LEU A 102 -1.91 -9.92 2.87
N LYS A 103 -2.75 -8.90 3.09
CA LYS A 103 -2.73 -8.10 4.32
C LYS A 103 -3.08 -8.94 5.55
N ALA A 104 -4.04 -9.86 5.44
CA ALA A 104 -4.39 -10.78 6.51
C ALA A 104 -3.22 -11.71 6.85
N HIS A 105 -2.57 -12.27 5.83
CA HIS A 105 -1.37 -13.09 5.99
C HIS A 105 -0.21 -12.32 6.64
N LEU A 106 0.04 -11.09 6.19
CA LEU A 106 1.09 -10.24 6.77
C LEU A 106 0.81 -9.91 8.24
N SER A 107 -0.45 -9.60 8.58
CA SER A 107 -0.86 -9.31 9.94
C SER A 107 -0.62 -10.51 10.86
N LYS A 108 -0.98 -11.71 10.40
CA LYS A 108 -0.73 -12.96 11.12
C LYS A 108 0.78 -13.22 11.31
N ALA A 109 1.58 -13.05 10.27
CA ALA A 109 3.03 -13.24 10.35
C ALA A 109 3.71 -12.22 11.30
N LEU A 110 3.19 -11.00 11.36
CA LEU A 110 3.66 -9.99 12.32
C LEU A 110 3.32 -10.37 13.76
N GLU A 111 2.11 -10.88 14.01
CA GLU A 111 1.70 -11.37 15.32
C GLU A 111 2.55 -12.57 15.77
N GLU A 112 2.78 -13.54 14.90
CA GLU A 112 3.65 -14.69 15.17
C GLU A 112 5.10 -14.24 15.49
N ASN A 113 5.65 -13.27 14.75
CA ASN A 113 6.97 -12.71 15.05
C ASN A 113 7.02 -11.98 16.39
N GLN A 114 5.97 -11.23 16.74
CA GLN A 114 5.87 -10.58 18.05
C GLN A 114 5.88 -11.62 19.17
N GLN A 115 5.09 -12.68 19.03
CA GLN A 115 5.05 -13.79 19.99
C GLN A 115 6.42 -14.48 20.12
N LEU A 116 7.11 -14.74 19.01
CA LEU A 116 8.45 -15.33 19.03
C LEU A 116 9.46 -14.40 19.73
N ASN A 117 9.41 -13.10 19.47
CA ASN A 117 10.26 -12.12 20.14
C ASN A 117 9.98 -12.05 21.65
N GLU A 118 8.71 -12.11 22.06
CA GLU A 118 8.37 -12.19 23.48
C GLU A 118 8.87 -13.48 24.13
N GLN A 119 8.77 -14.62 23.44
CA GLN A 119 9.32 -15.89 23.92
C GLN A 119 10.84 -15.82 24.05
N LEU A 120 11.53 -15.27 23.05
CA LEU A 120 12.97 -15.03 23.10
C LEU A 120 13.35 -14.13 24.26
N SER A 121 12.62 -13.02 24.49
CA SER A 121 12.85 -12.14 25.65
C SER A 121 12.69 -12.90 26.95
N LYS A 122 11.61 -13.67 27.11
CA LYS A 122 11.37 -14.48 28.32
C LYS A 122 12.49 -15.52 28.55
N MET A 123 13.01 -16.14 27.48
CA MET A 123 14.16 -17.06 27.58
C MET A 123 15.44 -16.32 27.97
N LEU A 124 15.70 -15.15 27.37
CA LEU A 124 16.87 -14.32 27.68
C LEU A 124 16.84 -13.77 29.12
N ASP A 125 15.64 -13.41 29.60
CA ASP A 125 15.41 -12.94 30.97
C ASP A 125 15.42 -14.10 31.97
N ALA A 126 14.97 -15.31 31.58
CA ALA A 126 15.16 -16.52 32.38
C ALA A 126 16.63 -16.94 32.48
N GLU A 127 17.48 -16.58 31.51
CA GLU A 127 18.94 -16.70 31.62
C GLU A 127 19.58 -15.59 32.49
N LYS A 128 18.86 -14.50 32.78
CA LYS A 128 19.24 -13.46 33.75
C LYS A 128 18.62 -13.76 35.14
N TYR A 129 19.13 -14.77 35.85
CA TYR A 129 19.84 -14.61 37.14
C TYR A 129 19.98 -15.93 37.94
N PRO A 130 21.16 -16.21 38.56
CA PRO A 130 22.42 -15.50 38.44
C PRO A 130 23.46 -16.34 37.67
N LYS A 131 23.91 -15.83 36.52
CA LYS A 131 25.37 -15.82 36.32
C LYS A 131 25.90 -14.78 37.29
N GLN A 132 26.59 -15.26 38.32
CA GLN A 132 27.48 -14.43 39.10
C GLN A 132 28.40 -13.68 38.11
N GLY A 133 28.37 -12.35 38.20
CA GLY A 133 29.38 -11.38 37.73
C GLY A 133 29.74 -11.30 36.24
N ALA A 134 29.32 -10.21 35.61
CA ALA A 134 30.17 -9.48 34.68
C ALA A 134 30.90 -8.39 35.49
N GLY A 135 32.22 -8.37 35.67
CA GLY A 135 33.26 -9.30 35.22
C GLY A 135 33.76 -10.21 36.34
N ILE A 136 33.62 -11.51 36.14
CA ILE A 136 34.47 -12.49 36.81
C ILE A 136 35.61 -12.72 35.82
N ASP A 137 36.84 -12.38 36.23
CA ASP A 137 38.01 -13.14 35.82
C ASP A 137 37.62 -14.61 35.95
N VAL A 138 37.17 -15.24 34.85
CA VAL A 138 36.86 -16.66 34.86
C VAL A 138 38.16 -17.29 35.34
N ASP A 139 38.17 -17.84 36.56
CA ASP A 139 39.35 -18.47 37.11
C ASP A 139 39.56 -19.77 36.36
N HIS A 140 40.14 -19.64 35.18
CA HIS A 140 40.46 -20.73 34.29
C HIS A 140 41.37 -21.74 35.01
N ASN A 141 42.06 -21.32 36.09
CA ASN A 141 42.91 -22.20 36.91
C ASN A 141 42.12 -23.32 37.60
N SER A 142 40.80 -23.19 37.75
CA SER A 142 39.92 -24.24 38.28
C SER A 142 39.46 -25.26 37.23
N MET A 143 39.64 -24.97 35.94
CA MET A 143 39.15 -25.81 34.83
C MET A 143 40.07 -27.00 34.53
N THR A 144 39.52 -28.06 33.92
CA THR A 144 40.29 -29.20 33.41
C THR A 144 40.95 -28.87 32.07
N SER A 145 41.99 -29.61 31.70
CA SER A 145 42.66 -29.41 30.40
C SER A 145 41.70 -29.54 29.21
N GLU A 146 40.69 -30.41 29.29
CA GLU A 146 39.67 -30.57 28.24
C GLU A 146 38.78 -29.32 28.14
N GLN A 147 38.35 -28.77 29.28
CA GLN A 147 37.54 -27.55 29.30
C GLN A 147 38.32 -26.35 28.73
N LEU A 148 39.61 -26.23 29.04
CA LEU A 148 40.47 -25.18 28.50
C LEU A 148 40.63 -25.30 26.98
N ARG A 149 40.75 -26.52 26.45
CA ARG A 149 40.82 -26.78 25.00
C ARG A 149 39.55 -26.35 24.28
N THR A 150 38.38 -26.69 24.81
CA THR A 150 37.09 -26.27 24.25
C THR A 150 36.98 -24.74 24.16
N ILE A 151 37.46 -24.02 25.16
CA ILE A 151 37.44 -22.55 25.17
C ILE A 151 38.45 -21.99 24.14
N LEU A 152 39.64 -22.59 24.02
CA LEU A 152 40.64 -22.21 23.02
C LEU A 152 40.12 -22.45 21.60
N ASP A 153 39.46 -23.58 21.35
CA ASP A 153 38.83 -23.91 20.07
C ASP A 153 37.71 -22.90 19.72
N ALA A 154 36.87 -22.55 20.70
CA ALA A 154 35.83 -21.52 20.52
C ALA A 154 36.40 -20.11 20.25
N LYS A 155 37.59 -19.81 20.79
CA LYS A 155 38.33 -18.56 20.53
C LYS A 155 39.22 -18.61 19.29
N GLY A 156 39.33 -19.75 18.61
CA GLY A 156 40.23 -19.95 17.47
C GLY A 156 41.72 -19.93 17.82
N ILE A 157 42.08 -20.13 19.08
CA ILE A 157 43.47 -20.13 19.56
C ILE A 157 44.05 -21.54 19.42
N LYS A 158 45.14 -21.67 18.65
CA LYS A 158 45.82 -22.96 18.44
C LYS A 158 46.60 -23.37 19.70
N TYR A 159 46.53 -24.65 20.05
CA TYR A 159 47.32 -25.30 21.09
C TYR A 159 47.85 -26.66 20.59
N LEU A 160 48.84 -27.23 21.28
CA LEU A 160 49.40 -28.54 20.97
C LEU A 160 48.74 -29.62 21.85
N ALA A 161 48.61 -30.84 21.30
CA ALA A 161 48.01 -31.96 22.03
C ALA A 161 48.75 -32.33 23.33
N ARG A 162 50.04 -31.97 23.44
CA ARG A 162 50.89 -32.20 24.62
C ARG A 162 50.93 -31.01 25.59
N ASP A 163 50.24 -29.91 25.28
CA ASP A 163 50.20 -28.75 26.16
C ASP A 163 49.53 -29.12 27.48
N ASN A 164 50.21 -28.75 28.55
CA ASN A 164 49.74 -28.93 29.91
C ASN A 164 48.75 -27.82 30.27
N LYS A 165 48.09 -27.98 31.42
CA LYS A 165 47.07 -27.05 31.90
C LYS A 165 47.60 -25.60 31.97
N ASP A 166 48.83 -25.40 32.45
CA ASP A 166 49.44 -24.08 32.61
C ASP A 166 49.65 -23.37 31.26
N THR A 167 50.08 -24.10 30.22
CA THR A 167 50.22 -23.54 28.87
C THR A 167 48.87 -23.14 28.28
N LEU A 168 47.83 -23.97 28.46
CA LEU A 168 46.48 -23.66 27.97
C LEU A 168 45.90 -22.41 28.66
N LEU A 169 46.21 -22.20 29.95
CA LEU A 169 45.85 -21.00 30.71
C LEU A 169 46.57 -19.74 30.22
N ALA A 170 47.86 -19.86 29.96
CA ALA A 170 48.66 -18.76 29.43
C ALA A 170 48.13 -18.29 28.08
N LEU A 171 47.70 -19.21 27.21
CA LEU A 171 47.11 -18.87 25.91
C LEU A 171 45.79 -18.12 26.02
N LEU A 172 44.96 -18.43 27.03
CA LEU A 172 43.66 -17.78 27.26
C LEU A 172 43.77 -16.35 27.81
N THR A 173 44.87 -16.05 28.49
CA THR A 173 45.13 -14.78 29.17
C THR A 173 45.99 -13.83 28.34
N GLN A 174 46.49 -14.27 27.17
CA GLN A 174 47.20 -13.41 26.24
C GLN A 174 46.24 -12.42 25.55
N PRO A 175 46.58 -11.12 25.47
CA PRO A 175 45.85 -10.18 24.66
C PRO A 175 46.01 -10.56 23.17
N VAL A 176 44.89 -10.78 22.47
CA VAL A 176 44.89 -11.11 21.05
C VAL A 176 45.54 -9.94 20.30
N LYS A 177 46.73 -10.16 19.73
CA LYS A 177 47.33 -9.25 18.76
C LYS A 177 46.52 -9.39 17.47
N THR A 178 45.58 -8.48 17.25
CA THR A 178 45.08 -8.17 15.91
C THR A 178 46.24 -7.56 15.13
N GLU A 179 46.92 -8.35 14.30
CA GLU A 179 47.78 -7.81 13.24
C GLU A 179 46.85 -7.31 12.12
N GLU A 180 46.97 -6.01 11.82
CA GLU A 180 46.38 -5.31 10.67
C GLU A 180 46.98 -5.77 9.34
#